data_AF-A0A1L3SR30-F1
#
_entry.id   AF-A0A1L3SR30-F1
#
_cell.length_a   1.000
_cell.length_b   1.000
_cell.length_c   1.000
_cell.angle_alpha   90.00
_cell.angle_beta   90.00
_cell.angle_gamma   90.00
#
_symmetry.space_group_name_H-M   'P 1'
#
loop_
_entity.id
_entity.type
_entity.pdbx_description
1 polymer ?
#
loop_
_entity_poly.entity_id
_entity_poly.type
_entity_poly.pdbx_seq_one_letter_code
_entity_poly.pdbx_strand_id
1 'polypeptide(L)' 'MHPRGFADFLDRASTELLRMEEQNRLPDGIRVHPDMYEMLAAARRRELEDGFPLIVLGMPVQADAALGAEEYKVTA' A
#
# COMPACT_ATOMS: atom_id res chain seq x y z
N MET A 1 13.63 -2.11 5.45
CA MET A 1 13.39 -2.25 4.00
C MET A 1 14.03 -1.07 3.25
N HIS A 2 14.62 -1.28 2.07
CA HIS A 2 15.34 -0.24 1.29
C HIS A 2 14.33 0.65 0.52
N PRO A 3 14.62 1.94 0.23
CA PRO A 3 13.76 2.83 -0.56
C PRO A 3 13.19 2.25 -1.87
N ARG A 4 13.92 1.33 -2.53
CA ARG A 4 13.43 0.62 -3.72
C ARG A 4 12.18 -0.24 -3.42
N GLY A 5 12.17 -0.95 -2.30
CA GLY A 5 11.05 -1.82 -1.94
C GLY A 5 9.73 -1.07 -1.71
N PHE A 6 9.80 0.20 -1.31
CA PHE A 6 8.61 1.05 -1.16
C PHE A 6 7.99 1.44 -2.51
N ALA A 7 8.81 1.91 -3.45
CA ALA A 7 8.36 2.25 -4.80
C ALA A 7 7.87 1.01 -5.56
N ASP A 8 8.63 -0.09 -5.49
CA ASP A 8 8.27 -1.36 -6.12
C ASP A 8 6.95 -1.93 -5.56
N PHE A 9 6.65 -1.69 -4.27
CA PHE A 9 5.35 -2.03 -3.70
C PHE A 9 4.22 -1.18 -4.29
N LEU A 10 4.38 0.14 -4.35
CA LEU A 10 3.36 1.03 -4.90
C LEU A 10 3.03 0.70 -6.36
N ASP A 11 4.05 0.41 -7.18
CA ASP A 11 3.86 0.04 -8.59
C ASP A 11 3.10 -1.29 -8.74
N ARG A 12 3.49 -2.32 -7.97
CA ARG A 12 2.82 -3.63 -8.00
C ARG A 12 1.39 -3.55 -7.49
N ALA A 13 1.18 -2.90 -6.33
CA ALA A 13 -0.14 -2.73 -5.76
C ALA A 13 -1.06 -1.95 -6.71
N SER A 14 -0.60 -0.83 -7.28
CA SER A 14 -1.40 -0.03 -8.24
C SER A 14 -1.77 -0.84 -9.48
N THR A 15 -0.85 -1.64 -10.01
CA THR A 15 -1.10 -2.53 -11.16
C THR A 15 -2.19 -3.57 -10.84
N GLU A 16 -2.14 -4.19 -9.66
CA GLU A 16 -3.15 -5.18 -9.26
C GLU A 16 -4.53 -4.54 -9.05
N LEU A 17 -4.57 -3.35 -8.44
CA LEU A 17 -5.80 -2.60 -8.22
C LEU A 17 -6.48 -2.20 -9.54
N LEU A 18 -5.72 -1.70 -10.52
CA LEU A 18 -6.23 -1.40 -11.86
C LEU A 18 -6.82 -2.66 -12.51
N ARG A 19 -6.13 -3.80 -12.40
CA ARG A 19 -6.64 -5.07 -12.94
C ARG A 19 -7.93 -5.52 -12.27
N MET A 20 -8.11 -5.25 -10.98
CA MET A 20 -9.35 -5.56 -10.26
C MET A 20 -10.49 -4.63 -10.69
N GLU A 21 -10.21 -3.34 -10.87
CA GLU A 21 -11.17 -2.36 -11.38
C GLU A 21 -11.68 -2.77 -12.78
N GLU A 22 -10.79 -3.15 -13.69
CA GLU A 22 -11.15 -3.68 -15.02
C GLU A 22 -12.07 -4.92 -14.95
N GLN A 23 -12.02 -5.67 -13.85
CA GLN A 23 -12.86 -6.84 -13.58
C GLN A 23 -14.13 -6.50 -12.80
N ASN A 24 -14.44 -5.21 -12.57
CA ASN A 24 -15.52 -4.73 -11.69
C ASN A 24 -15.42 -5.28 -10.26
N ARG A 25 -14.20 -5.53 -9.77
CA ARG A 25 -13.94 -5.93 -8.38
C ARG A 25 -13.43 -4.72 -7.62
N LEU A 26 -14.14 -4.35 -6.56
CA LEU A 26 -13.76 -3.24 -5.68
C LEU A 26 -13.08 -3.83 -4.43
N PRO A 27 -11.77 -3.63 -4.27
CA PRO A 27 -11.07 -4.10 -3.09
C PRO A 27 -11.37 -3.21 -1.87
N ASP A 28 -11.52 -3.85 -0.73
CA ASP A 28 -11.80 -3.20 0.56
C ASP A 28 -10.53 -2.72 1.28
N GLY A 29 -9.35 -3.13 0.81
CA GLY A 29 -8.08 -2.73 1.41
C GLY A 29 -6.89 -3.59 0.99
N ILE A 30 -5.74 -3.33 1.63
CA ILE A 30 -4.50 -4.09 1.43
C ILE A 30 -3.90 -4.48 2.79
N ARG A 31 -3.38 -5.70 2.87
CA ARG A 31 -2.52 -6.15 3.97
C ARG A 31 -1.07 -6.16 3.53
N VAL A 32 -0.19 -5.67 4.40
CA VAL A 32 1.26 -5.60 4.17
C VAL A 32 2.03 -6.01 5.42
N HIS A 33 3.30 -6.39 5.27
CA HIS A 33 4.18 -6.61 6.43
C HIS A 33 4.27 -5.35 7.32
N PRO A 34 4.41 -5.47 8.66
CA PRO A 34 4.51 -4.33 9.58
C PRO A 34 5.54 -3.27 9.19
N ASP A 35 6.73 -3.66 8.72
CA ASP A 35 7.74 -2.68 8.28
C ASP A 35 7.26 -1.81 7.11
N MET A 36 6.52 -2.39 6.16
CA MET A 36 5.94 -1.64 5.04
C MET A 36 4.82 -0.72 5.54
N TYR A 37 4.02 -1.20 6.49
CA TYR A 37 2.97 -0.39 7.11
C TYR A 37 3.56 0.86 7.78
N GLU A 38 4.62 0.71 8.57
CA GLU A 38 5.30 1.83 9.22
C GLU A 38 5.88 2.83 8.21
N MET A 39 6.42 2.34 7.09
CA MET A 39 6.89 3.21 6.01
C MET A 39 5.76 4.00 5.35
N LEU A 40 4.62 3.36 5.07
CA LEU A 40 3.43 4.01 4.53
C LEU A 40 2.86 5.04 5.51
N ALA A 41 2.80 4.71 6.80
CA ALA A 41 2.34 5.61 7.85
C ALA A 41 3.27 6.84 8.00
N ALA A 42 4.58 6.63 7.95
CA ALA A 42 5.56 7.71 7.99
C ALA A 42 5.48 8.60 6.75
N ALA A 43 5.32 8.03 5.56
CA ALA A 43 5.11 8.78 4.33
C ALA A 43 3.83 9.63 4.42
N ARG A 44 2.72 9.03 4.87
CA ARG A 44 1.45 9.73 5.02
C ARG A 44 1.53 10.88 6.03
N ARG A 45 2.24 10.69 7.14
CA ARG A 45 2.46 11.76 8.11
C ARG A 45 3.19 12.95 7.50
N ARG A 46 4.27 12.69 6.76
CA ARG A 46 5.04 13.73 6.07
C ARG A 46 4.22 14.47 5.02
N GLU A 47 3.45 13.74 4.22
CA GLU A 47 2.53 14.33 3.23
C GLU A 47 1.53 15.31 3.83
N LEU A 48 0.93 14.92 4.97
CA LEU A 48 -0.03 15.76 5.69
C LEU A 48 0.64 17.01 6.27
N GLU A 49 1.86 16.87 6.79
CA GLU A 49 2.66 17.98 7.31
C GLU A 49 3.08 18.96 6.19
N ASP A 50 3.46 18.45 5.02
CA ASP A 50 3.95 19.24 3.89
C ASP A 50 2.80 19.84 3.03
N GLY A 51 1.54 19.49 3.31
CA GLY A 51 0.37 20.00 2.57
C GLY A 51 0.14 19.34 1.20
N PHE A 52 0.75 18.17 0.94
CA PHE A 52 0.61 17.40 -0.29
C PHE A 52 -0.21 16.12 -0.03
N PRO A 53 -1.55 16.13 -0.08
CA PRO A 53 -2.37 14.98 0.31
C PRO A 53 -2.42 13.80 -0.70
N LEU A 54 -1.47 13.67 -1.63
CA LEU A 54 -1.37 12.51 -2.54
C LEU A 54 -0.04 11.80 -2.25
N ILE A 55 -0.02 10.61 -1.66
CA ILE A 55 -0.30 9.30 -2.28
C ILE A 55 -0.49 8.27 -1.14
N VAL A 56 -1.64 7.59 -1.05
CA VAL A 56 -1.73 6.13 -0.72
C VAL A 56 -3.11 5.66 -1.18
N LEU A 57 -3.15 4.94 -2.30
CA LEU A 57 -4.13 3.92 -2.77
C LEU A 57 -5.65 4.13 -2.59
N GLY A 58 -6.12 5.21 -1.95
CA GLY A 58 -7.53 5.47 -1.66
C GLY A 58 -8.20 4.46 -0.71
N MET A 59 -7.44 3.55 -0.09
CA MET A 59 -8.00 2.39 0.62
C MET A 59 -7.32 2.09 1.96
N PRO A 60 -8.03 1.39 2.87
CA PRO A 60 -7.45 0.92 4.11
C PRO A 60 -6.21 0.05 3.89
N VAL A 61 -5.16 0.30 4.66
CA VAL A 61 -3.99 -0.58 4.76
C VAL A 61 -3.92 -1.14 6.18
N GLN A 62 -3.64 -2.43 6.31
CA GLN A 62 -3.46 -3.12 7.59
C GLN A 62 -2.12 -3.85 7.64
N ALA A 63 -1.49 -3.88 8.81
CA ALA A 63 -0.31 -4.69 9.05
C ALA A 63 -0.70 -6.17 9.24
N ASP A 64 0.04 -7.08 8.62
CA ASP A 64 -0.11 -8.54 8.76
C ASP A 64 1.27 -9.18 8.90
N ALA A 65 1.59 -9.64 10.12
CA ALA A 65 2.89 -10.22 10.46
C ALA A 65 3.13 -11.61 9.85
N ALA A 66 2.11 -12.22 9.24
CA ALA A 66 2.26 -13.49 8.53
C ALA A 66 2.81 -13.31 7.10
N LEU A 67 2.82 -12.08 6.58
CA LEU A 67 3.36 -11.77 5.26
C LEU A 67 4.88 -11.61 5.31
N GLY A 68 5.58 -12.06 4.28
CA GLY A 68 6.98 -11.70 4.05
C GLY A 68 7.15 -10.21 3.80
N ALA A 69 8.35 -9.68 4.02
CA ALA A 69 8.62 -8.24 3.94
C ALA A 69 8.14 -7.61 2.61
N GLU A 70 8.30 -8.30 1.48
CA GLU A 70 7.94 -7.81 0.14
C GLU A 70 6.57 -8.31 -0.35
N GLU A 71 5.85 -9.05 0.48
CA GLU A 71 4.53 -9.59 0.17
C GLU A 71 3.43 -8.60 0.56
N TYR A 72 2.37 -8.61 -0.22
CA TYR A 72 1.13 -7.91 0.11
C TYR A 72 -0.06 -8.74 -0.34
N LYS A 73 -1.22 -8.46 0.23
CA LYS A 73 -2.47 -9.12 -0.12
C LYS A 73 -3.59 -8.11 -0.24
N VAL A 74 -4.22 -8.05 -1.41
CA VAL A 74 -5.44 -7.26 -1.60
C VAL A 74 -6.62 -8.01 -0.96
N THR A 75 -7.42 -7.29 -0.19
CA THR A 75 -8.67 -7.79 0.39
C THR A 75 -9.85 -7.32 -0.43
N ALA A 76 -10.84 -8.20 -0.62
CA ALA A 76 -12.08 -7.97 -1.34
C ALA A 76 -13.22 -8.69 -0.63
#